data_AF-A0A3M1RPU7-F1
#
_entry.id   AF-A0A3M1RPU7-F1
#
_cell.length_a   1.000
_cell.length_b   1.000
_cell.length_c   1.000
_cell.angle_alpha   90.00
_cell.angle_beta   90.00
_cell.angle_gamma   90.00
#
_symmetry.space_group_name_H-M   'P 1'
#
loop_
_entity.id
_entity.type
_entity.pdbx_description
1 polymer ?
#
loop_
_entity_poly.entity_id
_entity_poly.type
_entity_poly.pdbx_seq_one_letter_code
_entity_poly.pdbx_strand_id
1 'polypeptide(L)'
;MVAAKKSKKLVDKCLQIKLAGIRFKNPVILASGTCGYGKKLSEFIDLNTVGGITTKGLSLKPRNGNPPPRIYETSSGVLNSIGLENVGTEKFIKDYLPFLKKFNTKIIANIFGNSIDEYKEVAKLLSAEDGISAIEINASCPNVKKGGMEFGKTPKGAGKLVEKVKSVSKVPVIMKLSPNVSNIEEIAKASEDSGADALSLINTLVGMAIDTKTRKPRLSTTTGGLSGPAIKPVALAMVWKVKNAVSLPIIGMGGIMNSNDVIEFMIAGASAIALGTAVMVNPYSVIEIINGLKSYCKENKIVSIKEIIGSLQI
;
A
#
# COMPACT_ATOMS: atom_id res chain seq x y z
N MET A 1 -26.65 -10.97 29.52
CA MET A 1 -26.62 -10.57 28.07
C MET A 1 -26.06 -9.16 27.79
N VAL A 2 -26.00 -8.23 28.77
CA VAL A 2 -25.55 -6.83 28.56
C VAL A 2 -24.03 -6.67 28.49
N ALA A 3 -23.26 -7.42 29.30
CA ALA A 3 -21.79 -7.36 29.30
C ALA A 3 -21.15 -7.81 27.97
N ALA A 4 -21.69 -8.87 27.35
CA ALA A 4 -21.21 -9.40 26.07
C ALA A 4 -21.43 -8.42 24.90
N LYS A 5 -22.57 -7.72 24.85
CA LYS A 5 -22.84 -6.67 23.84
C LYS A 5 -21.93 -5.44 24.03
N LYS A 6 -21.64 -5.04 25.28
CA LYS A 6 -20.75 -3.91 25.59
C LYS A 6 -19.29 -4.23 25.22
N SER A 7 -18.83 -5.45 25.51
CA SER A 7 -17.51 -5.96 25.09
C SER A 7 -17.36 -6.02 23.56
N LYS A 8 -18.36 -6.52 22.83
CA LYS A 8 -18.35 -6.56 21.35
C LYS A 8 -18.26 -5.17 20.72
N LYS A 9 -19.00 -4.18 21.26
CA LYS A 9 -18.97 -2.78 20.81
C LYS A 9 -17.65 -2.05 21.13
N LEU A 10 -16.93 -2.46 22.18
CA LEU A 10 -15.59 -1.96 22.53
C LEU A 10 -14.51 -2.57 21.62
N VAL A 11 -14.59 -3.88 21.33
CA VAL A 11 -13.65 -4.57 20.42
C VAL A 11 -13.73 -4.01 18.99
N ASP A 12 -14.92 -3.68 18.50
CA ASP A 12 -15.08 -3.00 17.20
C ASP A 12 -14.58 -1.54 17.20
N LYS A 13 -14.46 -0.91 18.38
CA LYS A 13 -13.83 0.41 18.54
C LYS A 13 -12.30 0.32 18.66
N CYS A 14 -11.75 -0.79 19.19
CA CYS A 14 -10.31 -0.96 19.38
C CYS A 14 -9.53 -0.71 18.09
N LEU A 15 -10.03 -1.22 16.98
CA LEU A 15 -9.33 -1.15 15.69
C LEU A 15 -9.46 0.20 14.98
N GLN A 16 -10.31 1.12 15.44
CA GLN A 16 -10.52 2.38 14.73
C GLN A 16 -9.28 3.26 14.76
N ILE A 17 -8.83 3.67 13.57
CA ILE A 17 -7.66 4.55 13.41
C ILE A 17 -8.02 5.83 12.64
N LYS A 18 -7.14 6.83 12.75
CA LYS A 18 -7.18 8.03 11.92
C LYS A 18 -5.82 8.16 11.24
N LEU A 19 -5.80 8.28 9.92
CA LEU A 19 -4.58 8.42 9.13
C LEU A 19 -4.77 9.58 8.16
N ALA A 20 -3.87 10.57 8.19
CA ALA A 20 -3.93 11.77 7.33
C ALA A 20 -5.32 12.46 7.34
N GLY A 21 -5.94 12.61 8.51
CA GLY A 21 -7.29 13.20 8.60
C GLY A 21 -8.45 12.21 8.38
N ILE A 22 -8.21 11.06 7.76
CA ILE A 22 -9.22 10.08 7.34
C ILE A 22 -9.48 9.07 8.46
N ARG A 23 -10.74 8.83 8.82
CA ARG A 23 -11.12 7.79 9.79
C ARG A 23 -11.29 6.45 9.09
N PHE A 24 -10.61 5.42 9.58
CA PHE A 24 -10.77 4.03 9.14
C PHE A 24 -11.41 3.21 10.25
N LYS A 25 -12.26 2.25 9.87
CA LYS A 25 -12.94 1.36 10.81
C LYS A 25 -11.99 0.35 11.47
N ASN A 26 -10.90 0.00 10.77
CA ASN A 26 -9.82 -0.86 11.21
C ASN A 26 -8.53 -0.50 10.43
N PRO A 27 -7.33 -0.95 10.87
CA PRO A 27 -6.07 -0.56 10.22
C PRO A 27 -5.75 -1.34 8.94
N VAL A 28 -6.61 -2.27 8.50
CA VAL A 28 -6.31 -3.18 7.40
C VAL A 28 -6.73 -2.56 6.07
N ILE A 29 -5.76 -2.40 5.17
CA ILE A 29 -5.93 -1.86 3.82
C ILE A 29 -5.53 -2.95 2.81
N LEU A 30 -6.23 -3.06 1.67
CA LEU A 30 -5.76 -3.91 0.57
C LEU A 30 -4.68 -3.18 -0.22
N ALA A 31 -3.53 -3.82 -0.45
CA ALA A 31 -2.43 -3.20 -1.17
C ALA A 31 -2.74 -3.05 -2.68
N SER A 32 -2.14 -2.02 -3.29
CA SER A 32 -2.21 -1.81 -4.73
C SER A 32 -1.65 -3.02 -5.49
N GLY A 33 -2.33 -3.40 -6.57
CA GLY A 33 -1.88 -4.44 -7.50
C GLY A 33 -2.38 -5.85 -7.19
N THR A 34 -2.72 -6.17 -5.94
CA THR A 34 -3.17 -7.51 -5.54
C THR A 34 -4.70 -7.64 -5.42
N CYS A 35 -5.42 -6.53 -5.28
CA CYS A 35 -6.88 -6.50 -5.19
C CYS A 35 -7.58 -5.91 -6.44
N GLY A 36 -6.80 -5.54 -7.47
CA GLY A 36 -7.32 -4.90 -8.69
C GLY A 36 -8.11 -3.62 -8.36
N TYR A 37 -9.41 -3.64 -8.66
CA TYR A 37 -10.36 -2.57 -8.32
C TYR A 37 -11.50 -3.10 -7.43
N GLY A 38 -11.20 -4.09 -6.58
CA GLY A 38 -12.14 -4.66 -5.59
C GLY A 38 -13.16 -5.68 -6.13
N LYS A 39 -13.61 -5.55 -7.39
CA LYS A 39 -14.72 -6.36 -7.94
C LYS A 39 -14.53 -7.87 -7.78
N LYS A 40 -13.42 -8.44 -8.25
CA LYS A 40 -13.16 -9.88 -8.13
C LYS A 40 -13.06 -10.34 -6.68
N LEU A 41 -12.44 -9.52 -5.82
CA LEU A 41 -12.30 -9.88 -4.40
C LEU A 41 -13.65 -9.83 -3.66
N SER A 42 -14.58 -8.98 -4.11
CA SER A 42 -15.93 -8.90 -3.55
C SER A 42 -16.78 -10.17 -3.74
N GLU A 43 -16.35 -11.06 -4.65
CA GLU A 43 -16.97 -12.38 -4.84
C GLU A 43 -16.62 -13.34 -3.67
N PHE A 44 -15.56 -13.05 -2.91
CA PHE A 44 -15.08 -13.87 -1.79
C PHE A 44 -15.33 -13.23 -0.43
N ILE A 45 -15.19 -11.89 -0.33
CA ILE A 45 -15.34 -11.17 0.95
C ILE A 45 -16.24 -9.94 0.80
N ASP A 46 -16.97 -9.59 1.86
CA ASP A 46 -17.65 -8.30 1.93
C ASP A 46 -16.62 -7.18 2.11
N LEU A 47 -16.48 -6.32 1.10
CA LEU A 47 -15.53 -5.21 1.15
C LEU A 47 -15.84 -4.21 2.27
N ASN A 48 -17.06 -4.18 2.82
CA ASN A 48 -17.39 -3.38 4.01
C ASN A 48 -16.66 -3.85 5.28
N THR A 49 -16.03 -5.02 5.28
CA THR A 49 -15.22 -5.47 6.42
C THR A 49 -13.85 -4.78 6.48
N VAL A 50 -13.32 -4.32 5.34
CA VAL A 50 -11.96 -3.79 5.23
C VAL A 50 -11.90 -2.31 5.60
N GLY A 51 -10.79 -1.85 6.17
CA GLY A 51 -10.54 -0.44 6.48
C GLY A 51 -10.42 0.41 5.22
N GLY A 52 -9.61 -0.04 4.25
CA GLY A 52 -9.41 0.65 2.98
C GLY A 52 -9.02 -0.28 1.83
N ILE A 53 -9.09 0.24 0.60
CA ILE A 53 -8.63 -0.41 -0.61
C ILE A 53 -7.73 0.58 -1.34
N THR A 54 -6.48 0.19 -1.57
CA THR A 54 -5.60 0.89 -2.49
C THR A 54 -5.76 0.28 -3.88
N THR A 55 -6.29 1.03 -4.84
CA THR A 55 -6.58 0.54 -6.19
C THR A 55 -5.31 0.12 -6.91
N LYS A 56 -5.43 -0.69 -7.98
CA LYS A 56 -4.35 -0.84 -8.96
C LYS A 56 -3.87 0.54 -9.43
N GLY A 57 -2.57 0.69 -9.64
CA GLY A 57 -1.99 1.94 -10.12
C GLY A 57 -2.64 2.43 -11.41
N LEU A 58 -3.04 3.71 -11.41
CA LEU A 58 -3.71 4.38 -12.52
C LEU A 58 -2.71 5.31 -13.22
N SER A 59 -2.64 5.20 -14.54
CA SER A 59 -2.03 6.20 -15.42
C SER A 59 -3.11 7.00 -16.14
N LEU A 60 -2.72 8.07 -16.82
CA LEU A 60 -3.67 8.90 -17.56
C LEU A 60 -4.40 8.07 -18.62
N LYS A 61 -3.63 7.35 -19.43
CA LYS A 61 -4.12 6.42 -20.47
C LYS A 61 -4.00 4.95 -20.04
N PRO A 62 -4.79 4.03 -20.63
CA PRO A 62 -4.66 2.60 -20.38
C PRO A 62 -3.26 2.06 -20.72
N ARG A 63 -2.85 0.98 -20.05
CA ARG A 63 -1.61 0.25 -20.36
C ARG A 63 -1.85 -1.25 -20.39
N ASN A 64 -1.21 -1.93 -21.34
CA ASN A 64 -1.29 -3.38 -21.49
C ASN A 64 -0.36 -4.16 -20.54
N GLY A 65 0.62 -3.49 -19.92
CA GLY A 65 1.65 -4.13 -19.12
C GLY A 65 2.76 -4.78 -19.94
N ASN A 66 3.64 -5.53 -19.26
CA ASN A 66 4.76 -6.26 -19.89
C ASN A 66 4.28 -7.56 -20.56
N PRO A 67 5.03 -8.20 -21.47
CA PRO A 67 4.65 -9.53 -21.96
C PRO A 67 4.72 -10.62 -20.86
N PRO A 68 3.98 -11.74 -20.97
CA PRO A 68 4.16 -12.92 -20.11
C PRO A 68 5.49 -13.65 -20.38
N PRO A 69 6.02 -14.46 -19.44
CA PRO A 69 5.54 -14.65 -18.07
C PRO A 69 5.79 -13.43 -17.17
N ARG A 70 4.76 -13.06 -16.38
CA ARG A 70 4.78 -11.87 -15.49
C ARG A 70 4.89 -12.20 -14.01
N ILE A 71 4.75 -13.46 -13.64
CA ILE A 71 4.73 -13.93 -12.25
C ILE A 71 5.58 -15.19 -12.16
N TYR A 72 6.37 -15.30 -11.09
CA TYR A 72 7.13 -16.50 -10.79
C TYR A 72 7.24 -16.67 -9.27
N GLU A 73 6.98 -17.87 -8.76
CA GLU A 73 7.08 -18.18 -7.34
C GLU A 73 8.55 -18.25 -6.88
N THR A 74 8.82 -17.77 -5.68
CA THR A 74 10.13 -17.90 -5.03
C THR A 74 9.96 -18.51 -3.64
N SER A 75 11.06 -18.91 -3.00
CA SER A 75 11.03 -19.32 -1.60
C SER A 75 10.36 -18.24 -0.75
N SER A 76 9.23 -18.59 -0.15
CA SER A 76 8.42 -17.69 0.70
C SER A 76 8.07 -16.35 0.03
N GLY A 77 7.85 -16.34 -1.29
CA GLY A 77 7.57 -15.11 -2.00
C GLY A 77 7.13 -15.29 -3.45
N VAL A 78 6.97 -14.16 -4.12
CA VAL A 78 6.60 -14.12 -5.53
C VAL A 78 7.29 -12.95 -6.20
N LEU A 79 7.86 -13.20 -7.38
CA LEU A 79 8.31 -12.17 -8.29
C LEU A 79 7.18 -11.76 -9.21
N ASN A 80 7.06 -10.46 -9.47
CA ASN A 80 6.13 -9.93 -10.46
C ASN A 80 6.78 -8.90 -11.39
N SER A 81 6.38 -8.91 -12.65
CA SER A 81 6.75 -7.95 -13.68
C SER A 81 5.53 -7.51 -14.47
N ILE A 82 4.46 -7.09 -13.80
CA ILE A 82 3.18 -6.77 -14.45
C ILE A 82 3.31 -5.63 -15.48
N GLY A 83 4.20 -4.66 -15.25
CA GLY A 83 4.39 -3.51 -16.14
C GLY A 83 3.28 -2.45 -16.02
N LEU A 84 2.62 -2.39 -14.86
CA LEU A 84 1.60 -1.40 -14.54
C LEU A 84 0.41 -1.42 -15.51
N GLU A 85 0.02 -2.61 -15.95
CA GLU A 85 -1.22 -2.80 -16.71
C GLU A 85 -2.39 -2.15 -15.96
N ASN A 86 -3.15 -1.29 -16.62
CA ASN A 86 -4.29 -0.62 -15.99
C ASN A 86 -5.28 -0.09 -17.03
N VAL A 87 -6.46 0.30 -16.56
CA VAL A 87 -7.59 0.68 -17.41
C VAL A 87 -7.56 2.14 -17.83
N GLY A 88 -6.61 2.94 -17.31
CA GLY A 88 -6.60 4.39 -17.45
C GLY A 88 -7.55 5.08 -16.46
N THR A 89 -7.29 6.37 -16.25
CA THR A 89 -8.00 7.17 -15.23
C THR A 89 -9.48 7.35 -15.58
N GLU A 90 -9.79 7.72 -16.81
CA GLU A 90 -11.17 7.96 -17.26
C GLU A 90 -12.06 6.72 -17.11
N LYS A 91 -11.58 5.56 -17.58
CA LYS A 91 -12.33 4.31 -17.47
C LYS A 91 -12.49 3.87 -16.02
N PHE A 92 -11.49 4.10 -15.16
CA PHE A 92 -11.62 3.83 -13.73
C PHE A 92 -12.76 4.66 -13.10
N ILE A 93 -12.78 5.96 -13.36
CA ILE A 93 -13.80 6.88 -12.83
C ILE A 93 -15.20 6.46 -13.31
N LYS A 94 -15.34 6.12 -14.60
CA LYS A 94 -16.63 5.76 -15.19
C LYS A 94 -17.14 4.38 -14.76
N ASP A 95 -16.27 3.37 -14.77
CA ASP A 95 -16.72 1.97 -14.73
C ASP A 95 -16.42 1.26 -13.39
N TYR A 96 -15.42 1.71 -12.63
CA TYR A 96 -14.93 1.01 -11.45
C TYR A 96 -15.19 1.76 -10.14
N LEU A 97 -15.02 3.09 -10.13
CA LEU A 97 -15.28 3.91 -8.95
C LEU A 97 -16.73 3.81 -8.46
N PRO A 98 -17.78 3.81 -9.32
CA PRO A 98 -19.17 3.68 -8.86
C PRO A 98 -19.44 2.36 -8.14
N PHE A 99 -18.75 1.29 -8.51
CA PHE A 99 -18.82 0.02 -7.80
C PHE A 99 -18.22 0.13 -6.39
N LEU A 100 -17.02 0.71 -6.26
CA LEU A 100 -16.35 0.86 -4.97
C LEU A 100 -17.12 1.80 -4.02
N LYS A 101 -17.79 2.83 -4.53
CA LYS A 101 -18.62 3.75 -3.75
C LYS A 101 -19.82 3.09 -3.05
N LYS A 102 -20.20 1.87 -3.44
CA LYS A 102 -21.27 1.10 -2.78
C LYS A 102 -20.86 0.57 -1.40
N PHE A 103 -19.57 0.60 -1.08
CA PHE A 103 -19.02 0.08 0.17
C PHE A 103 -18.57 1.21 1.08
N ASN A 104 -18.76 1.04 2.39
CA ASN A 104 -18.25 1.96 3.41
C ASN A 104 -16.76 1.72 3.69
N THR A 105 -15.94 1.65 2.65
CA THR A 105 -14.50 1.37 2.73
C THR A 105 -13.72 2.48 2.06
N LYS A 106 -12.61 2.91 2.66
CA LYS A 106 -11.85 4.06 2.17
C LYS A 106 -11.13 3.70 0.87
N ILE A 107 -11.30 4.51 -0.16
CA ILE A 107 -10.69 4.29 -1.47
C ILE A 107 -9.42 5.14 -1.56
N ILE A 108 -8.28 4.49 -1.69
CA ILE A 108 -6.99 5.14 -1.92
C ILE A 108 -6.62 4.91 -3.38
N ALA A 109 -6.59 5.96 -4.18
CA ALA A 109 -6.24 5.82 -5.59
C ALA A 109 -4.71 5.79 -5.75
N ASN A 110 -4.16 4.62 -6.12
CA ASN A 110 -2.74 4.53 -6.47
C ASN A 110 -2.52 5.15 -7.85
N ILE A 111 -1.54 6.04 -7.98
CA ILE A 111 -1.26 6.74 -9.23
C ILE A 111 0.19 6.54 -9.66
N PHE A 112 0.43 6.54 -10.96
CA PHE A 112 1.77 6.60 -11.53
C PHE A 112 1.77 7.35 -12.87
N GLY A 113 2.95 7.78 -13.31
CA GLY A 113 3.12 8.53 -14.55
C GLY A 113 4.54 8.43 -15.12
N ASN A 114 4.68 8.77 -16.40
CA ASN A 114 5.98 8.82 -17.06
C ASN A 114 6.67 10.20 -16.94
N SER A 115 5.95 11.18 -16.39
CA SER A 115 6.43 12.53 -16.11
C SER A 115 5.67 13.12 -14.92
N ILE A 116 6.26 14.13 -14.27
CA ILE A 116 5.61 14.85 -13.15
C ILE A 116 4.25 15.43 -13.57
N ASP A 117 4.13 15.94 -14.80
CA ASP A 117 2.87 16.49 -15.30
C ASP A 117 1.80 15.42 -15.45
N GLU A 118 2.17 14.19 -15.84
CA GLU A 118 1.23 13.07 -15.88
C GLU A 118 0.75 12.70 -14.47
N TYR A 119 1.63 12.70 -13.46
CA TYR A 119 1.24 12.50 -12.07
C TYR A 119 0.26 13.58 -11.60
N LYS A 120 0.53 14.86 -11.91
CA LYS A 120 -0.36 15.97 -11.56
C LYS A 120 -1.73 15.82 -12.19
N GLU A 121 -1.79 15.49 -13.47
CA GLU A 121 -3.07 15.37 -14.19
C GLU A 121 -3.92 14.23 -13.64
N VAL A 122 -3.31 13.06 -13.43
CA VAL A 122 -4.00 11.91 -12.82
C VAL A 122 -4.48 12.23 -11.40
N ALA A 123 -3.65 12.88 -10.58
CA ALA A 123 -4.04 13.29 -9.23
C ALA A 123 -5.18 14.32 -9.23
N LYS A 124 -5.13 15.31 -10.13
CA LYS A 124 -6.16 16.34 -10.27
C LYS A 124 -7.51 15.73 -10.63
N LEU A 125 -7.54 14.81 -11.60
CA LEU A 125 -8.76 14.12 -12.02
C LEU A 125 -9.32 13.26 -10.88
N LEU A 126 -8.50 12.39 -10.28
CA LEU A 126 -8.97 11.45 -9.27
C LEU A 126 -9.34 12.10 -7.94
N SER A 127 -8.59 13.12 -7.50
CA SER A 127 -8.88 13.80 -6.22
C SER A 127 -10.12 14.67 -6.28
N ALA A 128 -10.63 15.00 -7.47
CA ALA A 128 -11.89 15.72 -7.63
C ALA A 128 -13.13 14.81 -7.51
N GLU A 129 -12.95 13.49 -7.56
CA GLU A 129 -14.05 12.54 -7.53
C GLU A 129 -14.53 12.24 -6.10
N ASP A 130 -15.84 12.39 -5.88
CA ASP A 130 -16.49 11.98 -4.65
C ASP A 130 -16.27 10.48 -4.39
N GLY A 131 -15.74 10.16 -3.21
CA GLY A 131 -15.48 8.79 -2.76
C GLY A 131 -14.00 8.41 -2.74
N ILE A 132 -13.15 9.13 -3.49
CA ILE A 132 -11.70 9.01 -3.32
C ILE A 132 -11.31 9.64 -1.99
N SER A 133 -10.70 8.84 -1.11
CA SER A 133 -10.33 9.25 0.25
C SER A 133 -8.89 9.77 0.32
N ALA A 134 -8.00 9.28 -0.54
CA ALA A 134 -6.61 9.72 -0.64
C ALA A 134 -6.01 9.35 -2.02
N ILE A 135 -4.91 10.00 -2.37
CA ILE A 135 -4.04 9.63 -3.49
C ILE A 135 -2.78 8.97 -2.93
N GLU A 136 -2.39 7.81 -3.45
CA GLU A 136 -1.10 7.18 -3.17
C GLU A 136 -0.17 7.29 -4.38
N ILE A 137 0.94 8.02 -4.24
CA ILE A 137 1.94 8.19 -5.30
C ILE A 137 2.82 6.94 -5.37
N ASN A 138 2.79 6.24 -6.50
CA ASN A 138 3.71 5.16 -6.80
C ASN A 138 4.88 5.68 -7.65
N ALA A 139 6.02 5.92 -7.02
CA ALA A 139 7.21 6.50 -7.66
C ALA A 139 8.26 5.45 -8.08
N SER A 140 7.89 4.17 -8.12
CA SER A 140 8.81 3.06 -8.44
C SER A 140 9.03 2.82 -9.94
N CYS A 141 8.54 3.74 -10.79
CA CYS A 141 8.65 3.61 -12.24
C CYS A 141 10.06 3.94 -12.74
N PRO A 142 10.67 3.09 -13.58
CA PRO A 142 11.94 3.36 -14.22
C PRO A 142 11.74 4.34 -15.40
N ASN A 143 11.62 5.64 -15.14
CA ASN A 143 11.62 6.65 -16.21
C ASN A 143 13.05 6.93 -16.67
N VAL A 144 13.61 5.99 -17.43
CA VAL A 144 15.01 6.04 -17.92
C VAL A 144 15.15 6.79 -19.25
N LYS A 145 14.05 7.07 -19.97
CA LYS A 145 14.13 7.55 -21.36
C LYS A 145 14.36 9.06 -21.55
N LYS A 146 14.41 9.89 -20.50
CA LYS A 146 14.68 11.35 -20.60
C LYS A 146 15.45 11.91 -19.37
N GLY A 147 16.66 11.41 -19.10
CA GLY A 147 17.54 12.04 -18.09
C GLY A 147 17.42 11.52 -16.65
N GLY A 148 16.93 10.29 -16.46
CA GLY A 148 17.50 9.36 -15.48
C GLY A 148 17.26 9.56 -13.99
N MET A 149 16.28 10.35 -13.55
CA MET A 149 15.86 10.31 -12.13
C MET A 149 14.68 9.34 -11.95
N GLU A 150 14.95 8.22 -11.29
CA GLU A 150 13.90 7.48 -10.61
C GLU A 150 13.33 8.38 -9.51
N PHE A 151 12.17 8.99 -9.77
CA PHE A 151 11.59 10.01 -8.88
C PHE A 151 11.51 9.54 -7.43
N GLY A 152 11.26 8.25 -7.17
CA GLY A 152 11.17 7.69 -5.83
C GLY A 152 12.48 7.24 -5.17
N LYS A 153 13.64 7.36 -5.85
CA LYS A 153 14.93 6.86 -5.32
C LYS A 153 15.88 7.95 -4.81
N THR A 154 15.53 9.23 -4.97
CA THR A 154 16.32 10.35 -4.45
C THR A 154 15.45 11.28 -3.62
N PRO A 155 15.98 11.91 -2.55
CA PRO A 155 15.19 12.82 -1.72
C PRO A 155 14.59 13.96 -2.54
N LYS A 156 15.41 14.58 -3.41
CA LYS A 156 14.99 15.66 -4.33
C LYS A 156 13.89 15.22 -5.30
N GLY A 157 14.00 14.02 -5.87
CA GLY A 157 13.01 13.47 -6.78
C GLY A 157 11.67 13.23 -6.09
N ALA A 158 11.72 12.64 -4.89
CA ALA A 158 10.53 12.30 -4.11
C ALA A 158 9.81 13.56 -3.64
N GLY A 159 10.56 14.50 -3.07
CA GLY A 159 10.02 15.78 -2.62
C GLY A 159 9.35 16.57 -3.74
N LYS A 160 10.02 16.70 -4.90
CA LYS A 160 9.45 17.38 -6.07
C LYS A 160 8.16 16.71 -6.56
N LEU A 161 8.09 15.39 -6.53
CA LEU A 161 6.89 14.66 -6.94
C LEU A 161 5.72 14.90 -5.97
N VAL A 162 6.00 14.82 -4.66
CA VAL A 162 5.03 15.11 -3.60
C VAL A 162 4.50 16.53 -3.71
N GLU A 163 5.38 17.53 -3.75
CA GLU A 163 5.03 18.95 -3.85
C GLU A 163 4.07 19.20 -5.03
N LYS A 164 4.38 18.62 -6.19
CA LYS A 164 3.60 18.83 -7.42
C LYS A 164 2.24 18.15 -7.37
N VAL A 165 2.16 16.91 -6.86
CA VAL A 165 0.87 16.23 -6.66
C VAL A 165 0.04 16.94 -5.58
N LYS A 166 0.67 17.35 -4.48
CA LYS A 166 0.01 18.06 -3.37
C LYS A 166 -0.59 19.39 -3.82
N SER A 167 0.06 20.12 -4.73
CA SER A 167 -0.43 21.41 -5.26
C SER A 167 -1.77 21.33 -6.01
N VAL A 168 -2.19 20.15 -6.46
CA VAL A 168 -3.44 19.95 -7.21
C VAL A 168 -4.43 19.01 -6.52
N SER A 169 -4.00 18.27 -5.50
CA SER A 169 -4.83 17.27 -4.83
C SER A 169 -5.82 17.91 -3.86
N LYS A 170 -7.09 17.56 -3.97
CA LYS A 170 -8.15 17.94 -3.01
C LYS A 170 -8.28 16.99 -1.82
N VAL A 171 -7.56 15.88 -1.84
CA VAL A 171 -7.55 14.84 -0.78
C VAL A 171 -6.12 14.61 -0.29
N PRO A 172 -5.93 13.96 0.87
CA PRO A 172 -4.60 13.64 1.37
C PRO A 172 -3.74 12.86 0.37
N VAL A 173 -2.44 13.14 0.37
CA VAL A 173 -1.42 12.54 -0.48
C VAL A 173 -0.52 11.64 0.36
N ILE A 174 -0.46 10.38 -0.03
CA ILE A 174 0.39 9.34 0.55
C ILE A 174 1.55 9.10 -0.40
N MET A 175 2.80 9.21 0.07
CA MET A 175 3.96 8.86 -0.75
C MET A 175 4.38 7.41 -0.49
N LYS A 176 4.37 6.55 -1.54
CA LYS A 176 4.81 5.16 -1.43
C LYS A 176 6.31 5.02 -1.66
N LEU A 177 7.04 4.62 -0.62
CA LEU A 177 8.50 4.53 -0.63
C LEU A 177 8.99 3.20 -1.21
N SER A 178 10.05 3.28 -2.02
CA SER A 178 10.76 2.11 -2.52
C SER A 178 11.77 1.63 -1.48
N PRO A 179 11.93 0.31 -1.28
CA PRO A 179 13.00 -0.22 -0.44
C PRO A 179 14.37 -0.23 -1.15
N ASN A 180 14.41 0.04 -2.46
CA ASN A 180 15.62 -0.10 -3.28
C ASN A 180 16.44 1.21 -3.29
N VAL A 181 16.81 1.67 -2.09
CA VAL A 181 17.55 2.92 -1.83
C VAL A 181 18.59 2.69 -0.73
N SER A 182 19.65 3.49 -0.72
CA SER A 182 20.68 3.40 0.32
C SER A 182 20.18 3.91 1.68
N ASN A 183 19.41 5.00 1.69
CA ASN A 183 18.84 5.59 2.90
C ASN A 183 17.37 5.97 2.68
N ILE A 184 16.46 5.19 3.26
CA ILE A 184 15.02 5.43 3.15
C ILE A 184 14.55 6.61 4.03
N GLU A 185 15.28 6.93 5.09
CA GLU A 185 14.93 8.00 6.04
C GLU A 185 15.04 9.38 5.38
N GLU A 186 16.03 9.59 4.51
CA GLU A 186 16.18 10.82 3.72
C GLU A 186 15.04 10.99 2.72
N ILE A 187 14.58 9.91 2.09
CA ILE A 187 13.44 9.96 1.16
C ILE A 187 12.16 10.28 1.92
N ALA A 188 11.98 9.67 3.10
CA ALA A 188 10.84 9.91 3.97
C ALA A 188 10.78 11.37 4.44
N LYS A 189 11.91 11.91 4.96
CA LYS A 189 12.02 13.31 5.39
C LYS A 189 11.72 14.28 4.25
N ALA A 190 12.33 14.08 3.08
CA ALA A 190 12.06 14.94 1.92
C ALA A 190 10.59 14.87 1.45
N SER A 191 9.93 13.73 1.63
CA SER A 191 8.49 13.59 1.34
C SER A 191 7.64 14.33 2.36
N GLU A 192 7.98 14.26 3.65
CA GLU A 192 7.33 15.03 4.73
C GLU A 192 7.50 16.54 4.54
N ASP A 193 8.73 17.01 4.33
CA ASP A 193 9.07 18.42 4.10
C ASP A 193 8.35 19.01 2.87
N SER A 194 8.02 18.16 1.89
CA SER A 194 7.31 18.55 0.67
C SER A 194 5.79 18.49 0.79
N GLY A 195 5.26 18.14 1.97
CA GLY A 195 3.83 18.20 2.29
C GLY A 195 3.05 16.91 2.07
N ALA A 196 3.70 15.74 2.07
CA ALA A 196 2.97 14.47 2.16
C ALA A 196 2.17 14.41 3.46
N ASP A 197 0.96 13.85 3.43
CA ASP A 197 0.11 13.73 4.62
C ASP A 197 0.30 12.38 5.36
N ALA A 198 0.91 11.41 4.66
CA ALA A 198 1.24 10.08 5.16
C ALA A 198 2.28 9.41 4.25
N LEU A 199 2.88 8.33 4.74
CA LEU A 199 3.78 7.48 3.96
C LEU A 199 3.22 6.07 3.86
N SER A 200 3.52 5.36 2.77
CA SER A 200 3.31 3.91 2.69
C SER A 200 4.59 3.20 2.28
N LEU A 201 4.92 2.09 2.92
CA LEU A 201 6.16 1.36 2.64
C LEU A 201 6.10 -0.08 3.15
N ILE A 202 6.72 -1.04 2.47
CA ILE A 202 7.60 -0.86 1.30
C ILE A 202 6.89 -1.27 0.00
N ASN A 203 7.37 -0.74 -1.14
CA ASN A 203 7.15 -1.42 -2.41
C ASN A 203 8.03 -2.69 -2.50
N THR A 204 7.99 -3.40 -3.62
CA THR A 204 8.75 -4.64 -3.81
C THR A 204 10.26 -4.42 -3.86
N LEU A 205 11.04 -5.39 -3.37
CA LEU A 205 12.48 -5.49 -3.62
C LEU A 205 12.73 -5.94 -5.08
N VAL A 206 13.95 -5.78 -5.59
CA VAL A 206 14.33 -6.33 -6.90
C VAL A 206 14.82 -7.78 -6.74
N GLY A 207 14.32 -8.69 -7.56
CA GLY A 207 14.77 -10.07 -7.62
C GLY A 207 14.78 -10.65 -9.03
N MET A 208 15.35 -11.85 -9.15
CA MET A 208 15.47 -12.61 -10.39
C MET A 208 15.23 -14.09 -10.10
N ALA A 209 14.69 -14.81 -11.09
CA ALA A 209 14.70 -16.25 -11.12
C ALA A 209 15.20 -16.72 -12.48
N ILE A 210 16.00 -17.79 -12.50
CA ILE A 210 16.67 -18.31 -13.69
C ILE A 210 16.19 -19.74 -13.92
N ASP A 211 15.86 -20.09 -15.16
CA ASP A 211 15.67 -21.47 -15.57
C ASP A 211 17.04 -22.13 -15.74
N THR A 212 17.32 -23.15 -14.94
CA THR A 212 18.63 -23.81 -14.90
C THR A 212 18.94 -24.65 -16.15
N LYS A 213 17.91 -25.06 -16.92
CA LYS A 213 18.08 -25.84 -18.15
C LYS A 213 18.39 -24.92 -19.34
N THR A 214 17.63 -23.84 -19.47
CA THR A 214 17.77 -22.90 -20.60
C THR A 214 18.73 -21.74 -20.33
N ARG A 215 19.11 -21.53 -19.07
CA ARG A 215 19.91 -20.39 -18.57
C ARG A 215 19.26 -19.02 -18.87
N LYS A 216 17.94 -19.00 -19.09
CA LYS A 216 17.17 -17.78 -19.36
C LYS A 216 16.42 -17.30 -18.12
N PRO A 217 16.11 -16.00 -18.01
CA PRO A 217 15.24 -15.51 -16.95
C PRO A 217 13.84 -16.16 -17.00
N ARG A 218 13.26 -16.36 -15.82
CA ARG A 218 11.88 -16.87 -15.66
C ARG A 218 10.81 -15.82 -15.95
N LEU A 219 11.18 -14.54 -15.87
CA LEU A 219 10.31 -13.40 -16.21
C LEU A 219 10.72 -12.79 -17.55
N SER A 220 9.75 -12.22 -18.25
CA SER A 220 9.99 -11.53 -19.53
C SER A 220 10.89 -10.29 -19.44
N THR A 221 10.99 -9.67 -18.26
CA THR A 221 11.77 -8.44 -18.01
C THR A 221 13.12 -8.69 -17.34
N THR A 222 13.61 -9.94 -17.35
CA THR A 222 14.84 -10.40 -16.68
C THR A 222 14.77 -10.36 -15.14
N THR A 223 14.42 -9.21 -14.57
CA THR A 223 14.17 -9.01 -13.13
C THR A 223 12.69 -8.70 -12.89
N GLY A 224 12.27 -8.77 -11.63
CA GLY A 224 10.93 -8.39 -11.19
C GLY A 224 10.91 -7.95 -9.74
N GLY A 225 9.74 -7.48 -9.29
CA GLY A 225 9.48 -7.11 -7.92
C GLY A 225 9.25 -8.33 -7.03
N LEU A 226 10.14 -8.57 -6.06
CA LEU A 226 9.99 -9.57 -5.00
C LEU A 226 9.05 -9.06 -3.90
N SER A 227 8.07 -9.89 -3.57
CA SER A 227 7.10 -9.68 -2.49
C SER A 227 6.83 -10.99 -1.74
N GLY A 228 5.99 -10.92 -0.71
CA GLY A 228 5.66 -12.06 0.16
C GLY A 228 6.51 -12.12 1.43
N PRO A 229 6.33 -13.16 2.26
CA PRO A 229 6.98 -13.29 3.56
C PRO A 229 8.49 -13.05 3.56
N ALA A 230 9.16 -13.40 2.45
CA ALA A 230 10.59 -13.22 2.25
C ALA A 230 11.07 -11.77 2.48
N ILE A 231 10.21 -10.77 2.27
CA ILE A 231 10.59 -9.35 2.43
C ILE A 231 10.18 -8.76 3.79
N LYS A 232 9.50 -9.53 4.66
CA LYS A 232 8.97 -9.04 5.95
C LYS A 232 10.06 -8.42 6.84
N PRO A 233 11.23 -9.05 7.05
CA PRO A 233 12.25 -8.48 7.95
C PRO A 233 12.79 -7.14 7.44
N VAL A 234 12.96 -6.99 6.12
CA VAL A 234 13.39 -5.72 5.50
C VAL A 234 12.33 -4.64 5.69
N ALA A 235 11.05 -4.99 5.46
CA ALA A 235 9.93 -4.08 5.62
C ALA A 235 9.79 -3.58 7.07
N LEU A 236 9.91 -4.46 8.07
CA LEU A 236 9.88 -4.09 9.49
C LEU A 236 11.00 -3.11 9.85
N ALA A 237 12.23 -3.42 9.46
CA ALA A 237 13.37 -2.55 9.71
C ALA A 237 13.18 -1.16 9.08
N MET A 238 12.66 -1.10 7.85
CA MET A 238 12.40 0.16 7.16
C MET A 238 11.24 0.96 7.79
N VAL A 239 10.16 0.30 8.20
CA VAL A 239 9.06 0.96 8.93
C VAL A 239 9.57 1.57 10.23
N TRP A 240 10.36 0.84 11.01
CA TRP A 240 10.94 1.33 12.24
C TRP A 240 11.89 2.53 11.99
N LYS A 241 12.80 2.43 11.02
CA LYS A 241 13.69 3.54 10.65
C LYS A 241 12.90 4.79 10.25
N VAL A 242 11.93 4.65 9.35
CA VAL A 242 11.11 5.78 8.88
C VAL A 242 10.28 6.35 10.02
N LYS A 243 9.72 5.53 10.92
CA LYS A 243 8.95 6.02 12.06
C LYS A 243 9.77 6.93 12.98
N ASN A 244 11.06 6.67 13.14
CA ASN A 244 11.98 7.48 13.94
C ASN A 244 12.53 8.69 13.18
N ALA A 245 12.38 8.73 11.85
CA ALA A 245 12.89 9.81 11.02
C ALA A 245 11.85 10.90 10.72
N VAL A 246 10.55 10.59 10.78
CA VAL A 246 9.44 11.50 10.44
C VAL A 246 8.30 11.47 11.45
N SER A 247 7.44 12.49 11.41
CA SER A 247 6.23 12.57 12.24
C SER A 247 4.98 12.03 11.54
N LEU A 248 5.01 11.89 10.21
CA LEU A 248 3.88 11.38 9.42
C LEU A 248 3.41 9.97 9.85
N PRO A 249 2.10 9.68 9.76
CA PRO A 249 1.58 8.33 9.94
C PRO A 249 2.01 7.42 8.78
N ILE A 250 2.25 6.16 9.10
CA ILE A 250 2.81 5.17 8.18
C ILE A 250 1.80 4.05 7.88
N ILE A 251 1.63 3.72 6.60
CA ILE A 251 0.99 2.47 6.15
C ILE A 251 2.09 1.44 5.87
N GLY A 252 2.27 0.49 6.79
CA GLY A 252 3.27 -0.57 6.69
C GLY A 252 2.81 -1.74 5.81
N MET A 253 3.68 -2.26 4.95
CA MET A 253 3.40 -3.41 4.11
C MET A 253 4.67 -4.15 3.70
N GLY A 254 4.52 -5.43 3.39
CA GLY A 254 5.60 -6.30 2.93
C GLY A 254 5.65 -7.59 3.74
N GLY A 255 5.20 -8.69 3.14
CA GLY A 255 5.29 -10.02 3.75
C GLY A 255 4.37 -10.30 4.95
N ILE A 256 3.39 -9.45 5.21
CA ILE A 256 2.33 -9.70 6.20
C ILE A 256 1.44 -10.84 5.71
N MET A 257 1.30 -11.90 6.52
CA MET A 257 0.46 -13.07 6.23
C MET A 257 -0.59 -13.36 7.31
N ASN A 258 -0.39 -12.87 8.53
CA ASN A 258 -1.30 -13.11 9.65
C ASN A 258 -1.38 -11.90 10.59
N SER A 259 -2.19 -11.99 11.65
CA SER A 259 -2.39 -10.90 12.61
C SER A 259 -1.15 -10.57 13.45
N ASN A 260 -0.29 -11.55 13.75
CA ASN A 260 0.95 -11.31 14.48
C ASN A 260 1.92 -10.46 13.65
N ASP A 261 2.01 -10.71 12.35
CA ASP A 261 2.78 -9.85 11.46
C ASP A 261 2.25 -8.41 11.49
N VAL A 262 0.92 -8.21 11.49
CA VAL A 262 0.34 -6.86 11.63
C VAL A 262 0.75 -6.21 12.95
N ILE A 263 0.69 -6.95 14.05
CA ILE A 263 1.09 -6.46 15.38
C ILE A 263 2.57 -6.06 15.38
N GLU A 264 3.46 -6.88 14.79
CA GLU A 264 4.89 -6.53 14.63
C GLU A 264 5.08 -5.21 13.87
N PHE A 265 4.36 -5.02 12.76
CA PHE A 265 4.42 -3.77 11.98
C PHE A 265 3.91 -2.57 12.77
N MET A 266 2.85 -2.73 13.56
CA MET A 266 2.32 -1.66 14.40
C MET A 266 3.31 -1.29 15.51
N ILE A 267 3.87 -2.29 16.21
CA ILE A 267 4.93 -2.10 17.20
C ILE A 267 6.14 -1.39 16.59
N ALA A 268 6.52 -1.74 15.37
CA ALA A 268 7.60 -1.06 14.64
C ALA A 268 7.27 0.40 14.29
N GLY A 269 5.99 0.80 14.25
CA GLY A 269 5.58 2.18 13.99
C GLY A 269 4.48 2.39 12.95
N ALA A 270 4.00 1.32 12.31
CA ALA A 270 2.93 1.44 11.33
C ALA A 270 1.59 1.85 11.99
N SER A 271 0.96 2.89 11.46
CA SER A 271 -0.36 3.33 11.90
C SER A 271 -1.51 2.57 11.24
N ALA A 272 -1.26 2.04 10.04
CA ALA A 272 -2.12 1.14 9.30
C ALA A 272 -1.26 0.11 8.57
N ILE A 273 -1.87 -0.94 8.02
CA ILE A 273 -1.16 -1.96 7.23
C ILE A 273 -1.79 -2.17 5.87
N ALA A 274 -1.00 -2.57 4.87
CA ALA A 274 -1.51 -2.98 3.57
C ALA A 274 -1.20 -4.46 3.27
N LEU A 275 -2.24 -5.22 2.90
CA LEU A 275 -2.15 -6.65 2.57
C LEU A 275 -2.01 -6.88 1.08
N GLY A 276 -0.87 -7.45 0.68
CA GLY A 276 -0.56 -7.82 -0.70
C GLY A 276 -0.68 -9.32 -0.92
N THR A 277 0.46 -10.02 -0.80
CA THR A 277 0.62 -11.45 -1.10
C THR A 277 -0.32 -12.36 -0.33
N ALA A 278 -0.64 -12.05 0.94
CA ALA A 278 -1.63 -12.80 1.72
C ALA A 278 -2.97 -12.97 1.00
N VAL A 279 -3.46 -11.91 0.36
CA VAL A 279 -4.74 -11.90 -0.36
C VAL A 279 -4.66 -12.71 -1.65
N MET A 280 -3.48 -12.76 -2.28
CA MET A 280 -3.27 -13.58 -3.48
C MET A 280 -3.25 -15.08 -3.15
N VAL A 281 -2.77 -15.46 -1.97
CA VAL A 281 -2.71 -16.85 -1.50
C VAL A 281 -4.06 -17.29 -0.93
N ASN A 282 -4.66 -16.46 -0.06
CA ASN A 282 -5.95 -16.70 0.58
C ASN A 282 -6.78 -15.40 0.60
N PRO A 283 -7.87 -15.30 -0.19
CA PRO A 283 -8.71 -14.09 -0.19
C PRO A 283 -9.38 -13.81 1.16
N TYR A 284 -9.56 -14.84 2.01
CA TYR A 284 -10.16 -14.71 3.35
C TYR A 284 -9.17 -14.23 4.43
N SER A 285 -7.87 -14.19 4.11
CA SER A 285 -6.81 -13.74 5.05
C SER A 285 -7.09 -12.37 5.66
N VAL A 286 -7.76 -11.48 4.93
CA VAL A 286 -8.15 -10.15 5.42
C VAL A 286 -9.11 -10.25 6.61
N ILE A 287 -10.10 -11.14 6.53
CA ILE A 287 -11.08 -11.36 7.59
C ILE A 287 -10.41 -12.04 8.78
N GLU A 288 -9.59 -13.06 8.52
CA GLU A 288 -8.81 -13.78 9.54
C GLU A 288 -7.91 -12.82 10.33
N ILE A 289 -7.18 -11.94 9.63
CA ILE A 289 -6.31 -10.93 10.25
C ILE A 289 -7.11 -9.95 11.09
N ILE A 290 -8.22 -9.41 10.57
CA ILE A 290 -9.07 -8.49 11.34
C ILE A 290 -9.58 -9.17 12.62
N ASN A 291 -10.01 -10.43 12.54
CA ASN A 291 -10.46 -11.18 13.70
C ASN A 291 -9.31 -11.46 14.68
N GLY A 292 -8.12 -11.80 14.19
CA GLY A 292 -6.92 -11.96 15.02
C GLY A 292 -6.56 -10.68 15.79
N LEU A 293 -6.66 -9.51 15.15
CA LEU A 293 -6.46 -8.22 15.83
C LEU A 293 -7.52 -7.95 16.90
N LYS A 294 -8.78 -8.32 16.65
CA LYS A 294 -9.85 -8.22 17.66
C LYS A 294 -9.56 -9.11 18.88
N SER A 295 -9.11 -10.34 18.66
CA SER A 295 -8.70 -11.26 19.72
C SER A 295 -7.52 -10.69 20.51
N TYR A 296 -6.49 -10.20 19.83
CA TYR A 296 -5.34 -9.57 20.45
C TYR A 296 -5.72 -8.38 21.36
N CYS A 297 -6.59 -7.47 20.88
CA CYS A 297 -7.09 -6.38 21.70
C CYS A 297 -7.78 -6.88 22.97
N LYS A 298 -8.64 -7.91 22.83
CA LYS A 298 -9.43 -8.47 23.94
C LYS A 298 -8.54 -9.15 24.98
N GLU A 299 -7.60 -9.99 24.53
CA GLU A 299 -6.70 -10.77 25.38
C GLU A 299 -5.75 -9.86 26.18
N ASN A 300 -5.24 -8.81 25.53
CA ASN A 300 -4.29 -7.87 26.14
C ASN A 300 -4.98 -6.67 26.80
N LYS A 301 -6.33 -6.64 26.84
CA LYS A 301 -7.14 -5.54 27.39
C LYS A 301 -6.81 -4.16 26.80
N ILE A 302 -6.39 -4.13 25.54
CA ILE A 302 -6.08 -2.92 24.78
C ILE A 302 -7.40 -2.26 24.36
N VAL A 303 -7.56 -0.97 24.69
CA VAL A 303 -8.79 -0.22 24.38
C VAL A 303 -8.70 0.41 22.99
N SER A 304 -7.50 0.78 22.55
CA SER A 304 -7.21 1.24 21.20
C SER A 304 -5.94 0.58 20.68
N ILE A 305 -5.99 -0.02 19.49
CA ILE A 305 -4.83 -0.60 18.81
C ILE A 305 -3.71 0.42 18.58
N LYS A 306 -4.00 1.73 18.75
CA LYS A 306 -3.00 2.80 18.69
C LYS A 306 -2.00 2.74 19.83
N GLU A 307 -2.35 2.13 20.95
CA GLU A 307 -1.48 2.00 22.14
C GLU A 307 -0.19 1.23 21.83
N ILE A 308 -0.21 0.34 20.84
CA ILE A 308 0.97 -0.43 20.43
C ILE A 308 1.75 0.21 19.28
N ILE A 309 1.29 1.34 18.72
CA ILE A 309 1.98 1.94 17.57
C ILE A 309 3.32 2.53 18.04
N GLY A 310 4.42 2.01 17.50
CA GLY A 310 5.77 2.48 17.86
C GLY A 310 6.18 2.14 19.29
N SER A 311 5.57 1.12 19.91
CA SER A 311 5.82 0.73 21.30
C SER A 311 7.01 -0.22 21.48
N LEU A 312 7.89 -0.34 20.48
CA LEU A 312 9.07 -1.20 20.55
C LEU A 312 9.98 -0.76 21.70
N GLN A 313 10.34 -1.69 22.58
CA GLN A 313 11.26 -1.46 23.70
C GLN A 313 12.68 -1.84 23.27
N ILE A 314 13.64 -0.93 23.49
CA ILE A 314 15.06 -1.07 23.12
C ILE A 314 15.90 -0.71 24.35
#